data_AF-A0A511TBI4-F1
#
_entry.id   AF-A0A511TBI4-F1
#
_cell.length_a   1.000
_cell.length_b   1.000
_cell.length_c   1.000
_cell.angle_alpha   90.00
_cell.angle_beta   90.00
_cell.angle_gamma   90.00
#
_symmetry.space_group_name_H-M   'P 1'
#
loop_
_entity.id
_entity.type
_entity.pdbx_description
1 polymer ?
#
loop_
_entity_poly.entity_id
_entity_poly.type
_entity_poly.pdbx_seq_one_letter_code
_entity_poly.pdbx_strand_id
1 'polypeptide(L)'
;MRLVTWLVLLHASDTGGSPLQERALEPDVSSPRAPSMQAPSTPPSDTSARGPFSVMYIAGALDVRGLATRPLGPIVAPSTPVLSTSTSAYAHRTSSRVAVVLQLASVGGHSPWTPREATLVTATGRHVRKFLIWQSRPLEAKDTDVTLVLETEAKSIELRGRYLLELREDATSPPLHLGPVSFPEL
;
A
#
# COMPACT_ATOMS: atom_id res chain seq x y z
N MET A 1 -13.79 7.08 24.49
CA MET A 1 -13.03 6.10 25.28
C MET A 1 -13.99 5.06 25.84
N ARG A 2 -14.22 3.95 25.14
CA ARG A 2 -14.73 2.69 25.72
C ARG A 2 -14.23 1.52 24.87
N LEU A 3 -13.66 0.56 25.58
CA LEU A 3 -12.91 -0.60 25.09
C LEU A 3 -13.80 -1.54 24.26
N VAL A 4 -13.19 -2.06 23.21
CA VAL A 4 -13.60 -3.26 22.48
C VAL A 4 -13.33 -4.47 23.39
N THR A 5 -14.34 -5.30 23.65
CA THR A 5 -14.19 -6.60 24.31
C THR A 5 -14.71 -7.66 23.36
N TRP A 6 -13.82 -8.52 22.88
CA TRP A 6 -14.18 -9.77 22.19
C TRP A 6 -13.95 -10.91 23.16
N LEU A 7 -14.97 -11.75 23.37
CA LEU A 7 -14.84 -13.04 24.03
C LEU A 7 -15.38 -14.10 23.07
N VAL A 8 -14.47 -14.90 22.52
CA VAL A 8 -14.78 -16.15 21.82
C VAL A 8 -14.59 -17.26 22.85
N LEU A 9 -15.67 -17.97 23.17
CA LEU A 9 -15.63 -19.19 23.97
C LEU A 9 -16.10 -20.35 23.08
N LEU A 10 -15.17 -21.25 22.76
CA LEU A 10 -15.42 -22.51 22.05
C LEU A 10 -14.59 -23.58 22.74
N HIS A 11 -15.22 -24.36 23.60
CA HIS A 11 -15.11 -25.83 23.67
C HIS A 11 -15.85 -26.34 24.91
N ALA A 12 -16.70 -27.35 24.73
CA ALA A 12 -16.45 -28.70 25.24
C ALA A 12 -17.70 -29.55 25.02
N SER A 13 -17.58 -30.54 24.13
CA SER A 13 -18.42 -31.73 24.16
C SER A 13 -17.96 -32.57 25.36
N ASP A 14 -18.88 -32.80 26.29
CA ASP A 14 -18.70 -33.66 27.45
C ASP A 14 -19.06 -35.10 27.03
N THR A 15 -18.09 -36.01 27.09
CA THR A 15 -18.29 -37.45 26.93
C THR A 15 -18.12 -38.11 28.30
N GLY A 16 -19.13 -38.91 28.63
CA GLY A 16 -19.36 -39.47 29.95
C GLY A 16 -18.20 -40.26 30.54
N GLY A 17 -18.20 -40.25 31.88
CA GLY A 17 -17.19 -40.86 32.71
C GLY A 17 -17.28 -42.37 32.85
N SER A 18 -16.19 -42.94 33.35
CA SER A 18 -16.18 -43.90 34.45
C SER A 18 -14.78 -43.95 35.08
N PRO A 19 -14.66 -44.30 36.37
CA PRO A 19 -13.56 -43.86 37.21
C PRO A 19 -12.55 -44.97 37.56
N LEU A 20 -11.36 -44.48 37.97
CA LEU A 20 -10.42 -45.05 38.95
C LEU A 20 -9.93 -46.49 38.77
N GLN A 21 -8.64 -46.61 38.41
CA GLN A 21 -7.82 -47.70 38.92
C GLN A 21 -6.46 -47.17 39.39
N GLU A 22 -6.29 -47.22 40.70
CA GLU A 22 -5.12 -46.82 41.47
C GLU A 22 -4.01 -47.87 41.33
N ARG A 23 -2.84 -47.46 40.82
CA ARG A 23 -1.57 -48.17 41.00
C ARG A 23 -0.43 -47.16 41.07
N ALA A 24 0.19 -47.10 42.24
CA ALA A 24 1.44 -46.40 42.49
C ALA A 24 2.62 -47.20 41.94
N LEU A 25 3.60 -46.52 41.33
CA LEU A 25 5.06 -46.64 41.56
C LEU A 25 5.87 -45.86 40.50
N GLU A 26 6.87 -45.14 41.00
CA GLU A 26 8.06 -44.55 40.35
C GLU A 26 7.94 -43.13 39.73
N PRO A 27 8.78 -42.15 40.17
CA PRO A 27 8.89 -40.83 39.57
C PRO A 27 9.84 -40.89 38.36
N ASP A 28 9.27 -40.79 37.16
CA ASP A 28 10.07 -40.61 35.95
C ASP A 28 10.55 -39.15 35.85
N VAL A 29 11.85 -39.00 35.66
CA VAL A 29 12.56 -37.74 35.51
C VAL A 29 12.35 -37.26 34.08
N SER A 30 11.47 -36.29 33.88
CA SER A 30 11.45 -35.49 32.65
C SER A 30 10.89 -34.10 32.90
N SER A 31 11.80 -33.15 33.11
CA SER A 31 11.53 -31.72 33.00
C SER A 31 11.06 -31.37 31.59
N PRO A 32 9.87 -30.76 31.39
CA PRO A 32 9.59 -30.07 30.14
C PRO A 32 10.32 -28.73 30.15
N ARG A 33 11.30 -28.63 29.25
CA ARG A 33 11.98 -27.41 28.82
C ARG A 33 10.94 -26.32 28.53
N ALA A 34 11.04 -25.18 29.21
CA ALA A 34 10.23 -24.00 28.92
C ALA A 34 10.34 -23.61 27.43
N PRO A 35 9.25 -23.23 26.75
CA PRO A 35 9.33 -22.68 25.41
C PRO A 35 10.02 -21.32 25.49
N SER A 36 11.19 -21.21 24.86
CA SER A 36 11.87 -19.94 24.63
C SER A 36 10.91 -18.95 23.99
N MET A 37 10.70 -17.81 24.66
CA MET A 37 10.06 -16.64 24.09
C MET A 37 10.76 -16.29 22.78
N GLN A 38 10.09 -16.59 21.67
CA GLN A 38 10.51 -16.13 20.35
C GLN A 38 10.13 -14.66 20.27
N ALA A 39 11.14 -13.80 20.26
CA ALA A 39 10.98 -12.36 20.09
C ALA A 39 10.13 -12.07 18.83
N PRO A 40 9.35 -10.98 18.82
CA PRO A 40 8.55 -10.61 17.66
C PRO A 40 9.46 -10.50 16.43
N SER A 41 9.09 -11.26 15.40
CA SER A 41 9.80 -11.34 14.13
C SER A 41 9.95 -9.93 13.55
N THR A 42 11.20 -9.51 13.37
CA THR A 42 11.58 -8.33 12.61
C THR A 42 10.81 -8.32 11.27
N PRO A 43 10.18 -7.21 10.87
CA PRO A 43 9.52 -7.16 9.56
C PRO A 43 10.56 -7.41 8.45
N PRO A 44 10.20 -8.11 7.37
CA PRO A 44 11.14 -8.46 6.31
C PRO A 44 11.71 -7.19 5.65
N SER A 45 13.05 -7.15 5.56
CA SER A 45 13.88 -6.02 5.13
C SER A 45 13.80 -5.66 3.64
N ASP A 46 12.67 -5.86 2.97
CA ASP A 46 12.49 -5.46 1.57
C ASP A 46 12.14 -3.96 1.45
N THR A 47 12.86 -3.13 2.21
CA THR A 47 12.73 -1.68 2.26
C THR A 47 13.32 -1.00 1.04
N SER A 48 14.11 -1.69 0.22
CA SER A 48 14.78 -1.09 -0.94
C SER A 48 13.83 -0.66 -2.06
N ALA A 49 12.64 -1.29 -2.16
CA ALA A 49 11.61 -0.89 -3.11
C ALA A 49 10.68 0.22 -2.57
N ARG A 50 10.75 0.54 -1.26
CA ARG A 50 9.86 1.51 -0.60
C ARG A 50 10.64 2.76 -0.25
N GLY A 51 10.33 3.88 -0.90
CA GLY A 51 10.91 5.14 -0.50
C GLY A 51 10.26 5.72 0.77
N PRO A 52 10.78 6.87 1.25
CA PRO A 52 10.36 7.46 2.52
C PRO A 52 8.88 7.85 2.56
N PHE A 53 8.27 8.26 1.44
CA PHE A 53 6.82 8.55 1.42
C PHE A 53 6.00 7.31 1.64
N SER A 54 6.36 6.21 0.99
CA SER A 54 5.64 4.94 1.12
C SER A 54 5.65 4.47 2.59
N VAL A 55 6.79 4.59 3.27
CA VAL A 55 6.92 4.26 4.69
C VAL A 55 6.05 5.16 5.57
N MET A 56 6.11 6.48 5.36
CA MET A 56 5.29 7.44 6.11
C MET A 56 3.79 7.26 5.85
N TYR A 57 3.41 6.86 4.63
CA TYR A 57 2.04 6.63 4.23
C TYR A 57 1.45 5.44 4.99
N ILE A 58 2.14 4.31 4.97
CA ILE A 58 1.74 3.09 5.70
C ILE A 58 1.67 3.36 7.20
N ALA A 59 2.59 4.16 7.74
CA ALA A 59 2.60 4.52 9.16
C ALA A 59 1.46 5.49 9.56
N GLY A 60 0.63 5.94 8.62
CA GLY A 60 -0.42 6.93 8.88
C GLY A 60 0.11 8.33 9.21
N ALA A 61 1.41 8.56 9.01
CA ALA A 61 2.06 9.84 9.26
C ALA A 61 1.80 10.86 8.13
N LEU A 62 1.35 10.40 6.96
CA LEU A 62 0.72 11.22 5.92
C LEU A 62 -0.76 11.45 6.27
N ASP A 63 -1.04 12.22 7.33
CA ASP A 63 -2.33 12.88 7.50
C ASP A 63 -2.31 14.22 6.74
N VAL A 64 -3.43 14.61 6.13
CA VAL A 64 -3.63 15.89 5.42
C VAL A 64 -3.30 17.13 6.26
N ARG A 65 -3.08 16.94 7.57
CA ARG A 65 -2.75 17.98 8.55
C ARG A 65 -1.25 18.31 8.65
N GLY A 66 -0.36 17.58 7.99
CA GLY A 66 1.10 17.77 8.10
C GLY A 66 1.87 17.95 6.77
N LEU A 67 1.23 17.73 5.63
CA LEU A 67 1.84 17.85 4.31
C LEU A 67 0.95 18.66 3.38
N ALA A 68 1.56 19.60 2.65
CA ALA A 68 0.87 20.29 1.58
C ALA A 68 0.36 19.22 0.60
N THR A 69 -0.96 19.21 0.37
CA THR A 69 -1.68 18.17 -0.37
C THR A 69 -2.58 18.80 -1.42
N ARG A 70 -2.67 18.19 -2.60
CA ARG A 70 -3.56 18.66 -3.67
C ARG A 70 -4.24 17.48 -4.39
N PRO A 71 -5.58 17.46 -4.51
CA PRO A 71 -6.24 16.45 -5.32
C PRO A 71 -5.86 16.61 -6.80
N LEU A 72 -5.76 15.51 -7.52
CA LEU A 72 -5.49 15.51 -8.96
C LEU A 72 -6.78 15.75 -9.76
N GLY A 73 -6.62 16.23 -10.99
CA GLY A 73 -7.71 16.27 -11.97
C GLY A 73 -8.23 14.88 -12.35
N PRO A 74 -9.34 14.81 -13.12
CA PRO A 74 -9.97 13.54 -13.47
C PRO A 74 -9.02 12.60 -14.21
N ILE A 75 -9.24 11.31 -14.06
CA ILE A 75 -8.46 10.29 -14.77
C ILE A 75 -8.81 10.35 -16.25
N VAL A 76 -7.80 10.61 -17.09
CA VAL A 76 -7.96 10.62 -18.55
C VAL A 76 -7.49 9.26 -19.06
N ALA A 77 -8.36 8.26 -18.90
CA ALA A 77 -8.01 6.89 -19.26
C ALA A 77 -7.96 6.69 -20.80
N PRO A 78 -7.08 5.81 -21.30
CA PRO A 78 -7.12 5.34 -22.69
C PRO A 78 -8.36 4.45 -22.93
N SER A 79 -8.53 4.04 -24.19
CA SER A 79 -9.66 3.31 -24.80
C SER A 79 -10.15 2.06 -24.05
N THR A 80 -9.35 1.49 -23.14
CA THR A 80 -9.70 0.39 -22.25
C THR A 80 -9.22 0.73 -20.84
N PRO A 81 -10.05 1.38 -20.00
CA PRO A 81 -9.64 1.73 -18.65
C PRO A 81 -9.43 0.46 -17.84
N VAL A 82 -8.30 0.33 -17.14
CA VAL A 82 -8.12 -0.64 -16.04
C VAL A 82 -8.64 -0.06 -14.71
N LEU A 83 -8.66 1.27 -14.63
CA LEU A 83 -9.07 2.03 -13.45
C LEU A 83 -10.49 2.57 -13.58
N SER A 84 -11.26 2.43 -12.51
CA SER A 84 -12.58 3.03 -12.33
C SER A 84 -12.47 4.52 -12.02
N THR A 85 -13.53 5.26 -12.35
CA THR A 85 -13.72 6.67 -11.99
C THR A 85 -13.77 6.92 -10.48
N SER A 86 -13.94 5.86 -9.68
CA SER A 86 -13.85 5.91 -8.21
C SER A 86 -12.41 6.01 -7.69
N THR A 87 -11.41 5.83 -8.57
CA THR A 87 -10.00 6.00 -8.20
C THR A 87 -9.76 7.44 -7.77
N SER A 88 -9.15 7.63 -6.60
CA SER A 88 -8.78 8.94 -6.08
C SER A 88 -7.26 9.11 -6.10
N ALA A 89 -6.79 10.35 -6.27
CA ALA A 89 -5.36 10.63 -6.31
C ALA A 89 -5.01 11.99 -5.72
N TYR A 90 -3.88 12.03 -5.01
CA TYR A 90 -3.39 13.20 -4.28
C TYR A 90 -1.90 13.41 -4.53
N ALA A 91 -1.50 14.65 -4.78
CA ALA A 91 -0.10 15.07 -4.88
C ALA A 91 0.35 15.71 -3.57
N HIS A 92 1.56 15.37 -3.14
CA HIS A 92 2.19 15.86 -1.92
C HIS A 92 3.56 16.44 -2.22
N ARG A 93 3.99 17.42 -1.42
CA ARG A 93 5.34 17.97 -1.49
C ARG A 93 5.97 18.09 -0.09
N THR A 94 7.27 17.82 -0.05
CA THR A 94 8.21 18.16 1.03
C THR A 94 9.39 18.95 0.44
N SER A 95 10.28 19.47 1.28
CA SER A 95 11.37 20.36 0.85
C SER A 95 12.32 19.73 -0.17
N SER A 96 12.41 18.40 -0.21
CA SER A 96 13.33 17.66 -1.07
C SER A 96 12.66 16.64 -1.99
N ARG A 97 11.35 16.45 -1.91
CA ARG A 97 10.65 15.38 -2.61
C ARG A 97 9.20 15.70 -2.89
N VAL A 98 8.65 15.01 -3.88
CA VAL A 98 7.22 14.99 -4.17
C VAL A 98 6.72 13.55 -4.24
N ALA A 99 5.43 13.38 -3.97
CA ALA A 99 4.76 12.10 -4.12
C ALA A 99 3.37 12.26 -4.74
N VAL A 100 2.91 11.20 -5.40
CA VAL A 100 1.52 11.01 -5.79
C VAL A 100 1.03 9.73 -5.14
N VAL A 101 -0.07 9.82 -4.40
CA VAL A 101 -0.75 8.69 -3.79
C VAL A 101 -2.05 8.46 -4.53
N LEU A 102 -2.30 7.22 -4.96
CA LEU A 102 -3.53 6.80 -5.60
C LEU A 102 -4.20 5.70 -4.78
N GLN A 103 -5.52 5.81 -4.62
CA GLN A 103 -6.37 4.71 -4.22
C GLN A 103 -7.09 4.20 -5.45
N LEU A 104 -6.63 3.07 -5.96
CA LEU A 104 -7.07 2.46 -7.21
C LEU A 104 -8.34 1.65 -6.99
N ALA A 105 -9.32 1.87 -7.87
CA ALA A 105 -10.48 1.01 -8.02
C ALA A 105 -10.47 0.42 -9.43
N SER A 106 -10.85 -0.85 -9.57
CA SER A 106 -10.92 -1.57 -10.85
C SER A 106 -12.26 -1.33 -11.55
N VAL A 107 -12.26 -1.35 -12.90
CA VAL A 107 -13.51 -1.48 -13.70
C VAL A 107 -13.90 -2.93 -13.99
N GLY A 108 -13.08 -3.90 -13.60
CA GLY A 108 -13.23 -5.32 -13.90
C GLY A 108 -12.72 -5.73 -15.28
N GLY A 109 -12.73 -7.05 -15.54
CA GLY A 109 -12.43 -7.62 -16.87
C GLY A 109 -10.96 -7.58 -17.30
N HIS A 110 -10.02 -7.38 -16.38
CA HIS A 110 -8.57 -7.37 -16.65
C HIS A 110 -7.81 -8.36 -15.77
N SER A 111 -6.62 -8.77 -16.22
CA SER A 111 -5.66 -9.51 -15.40
C SER A 111 -5.12 -8.64 -14.25
N PRO A 112 -4.59 -9.23 -13.16
CA PRO A 112 -3.96 -8.47 -12.10
C PRO A 112 -2.93 -7.47 -12.64
N TRP A 113 -3.09 -6.19 -12.31
CA TRP A 113 -2.35 -5.10 -12.94
C TRP A 113 -1.37 -4.42 -11.96
N THR A 114 -0.17 -4.10 -12.43
CA THR A 114 0.83 -3.34 -11.67
C THR A 114 1.66 -2.48 -12.61
N PRO A 115 1.77 -1.15 -12.40
CA PRO A 115 2.62 -0.32 -13.22
C PRO A 115 4.09 -0.60 -12.90
N ARG A 116 4.91 -0.76 -13.93
CA ARG A 116 6.37 -0.88 -13.83
C ARG A 116 7.09 0.43 -14.12
N GLU A 117 6.44 1.34 -14.85
CA GLU A 117 6.97 2.69 -15.08
C GLU A 117 5.94 3.76 -14.73
N ALA A 118 6.44 4.84 -14.15
CA ALA A 118 5.66 6.01 -13.78
C ALA A 118 6.48 7.28 -14.09
N THR A 119 5.94 8.15 -14.94
CA THR A 119 6.66 9.33 -15.45
C THR A 119 5.77 10.56 -15.51
N LEU A 120 6.30 11.74 -15.17
CA LEU A 120 5.66 13.02 -15.49
C LEU A 120 5.93 13.43 -16.93
N VAL A 121 4.86 13.84 -17.60
CA VAL A 121 4.86 14.30 -18.98
C VAL A 121 4.37 15.75 -19.02
N THR A 122 5.07 16.62 -19.76
CA THR A 122 4.63 18.01 -19.96
C THR A 122 3.47 18.08 -20.95
N ALA A 123 2.81 19.23 -21.04
CA ALA A 123 1.78 19.47 -22.07
C ALA A 123 2.29 19.29 -23.51
N THR A 124 3.62 19.40 -23.72
CA THR A 124 4.27 19.17 -25.02
C THR A 124 4.66 17.70 -25.26
N GLY A 125 4.23 16.76 -24.40
CA GLY A 125 4.56 15.34 -24.50
C GLY A 125 5.97 14.95 -24.03
N ARG A 126 6.73 15.86 -23.41
CA ARG A 126 8.09 15.56 -22.97
C ARG A 126 8.09 14.87 -21.61
N HIS A 127 8.78 13.74 -21.51
CA HIS A 127 9.02 13.04 -20.24
C HIS A 127 10.04 13.83 -19.41
N VAL A 128 9.71 14.20 -18.18
CA VAL A 128 10.54 15.10 -17.35
C VAL A 128 10.97 14.52 -16.01
N ARG A 129 10.28 13.50 -15.48
CA ARG A 129 10.64 12.90 -14.19
C ARG A 129 10.11 11.49 -14.07
N LYS A 130 10.96 10.53 -13.70
CA LYS A 130 10.54 9.18 -13.31
C LYS A 130 10.28 9.10 -11.81
N PHE A 131 9.36 8.23 -11.41
CA PHE A 131 9.05 7.91 -10.01
C PHE A 131 9.56 6.53 -9.63
N LEU A 132 9.91 6.39 -8.36
CA LEU A 132 9.88 5.10 -7.67
C LEU A 132 8.43 4.70 -7.44
N ILE A 133 8.15 3.41 -7.58
CA ILE A 133 6.80 2.86 -7.53
C ILE A 133 6.72 1.90 -6.35
N TRP A 134 5.72 2.10 -5.50
CA TRP A 134 5.29 1.11 -4.53
C TRP A 134 3.79 0.88 -4.65
N GLN A 135 3.39 -0.37 -4.84
CA GLN A 135 1.99 -0.78 -4.83
C GLN A 135 1.79 -1.82 -3.72
N SER A 136 0.72 -1.67 -2.95
CA SER A 136 0.42 -2.56 -1.82
C SER A 136 0.26 -4.03 -2.24
N ARG A 137 -0.38 -4.26 -3.39
CA ARG A 137 -0.56 -5.54 -4.08
C ARG A 137 -1.02 -5.28 -5.52
N PRO A 138 -0.88 -6.23 -6.46
CA PRO A 138 -1.47 -6.09 -7.79
C PRO A 138 -2.97 -5.75 -7.72
N LEU A 139 -3.44 -4.92 -8.67
CA LEU A 139 -4.85 -4.53 -8.78
C LEU A 139 -5.63 -5.64 -9.51
N GLU A 140 -6.51 -6.31 -8.80
CA GLU A 140 -7.39 -7.35 -9.33
C GLU A 140 -8.73 -6.78 -9.81
N ALA A 141 -9.44 -7.54 -10.64
CA ALA A 141 -10.68 -7.12 -11.31
C ALA A 141 -11.84 -6.73 -10.37
N LYS A 142 -11.78 -7.09 -9.09
CA LYS A 142 -12.85 -6.79 -8.10
C LYS A 142 -12.43 -5.77 -7.06
N ASP A 143 -11.22 -5.23 -7.19
CA ASP A 143 -10.67 -4.33 -6.20
C ASP A 143 -11.30 -2.94 -6.27
N THR A 144 -11.48 -2.35 -5.09
CA THR A 144 -12.03 -1.00 -4.94
C THR A 144 -11.07 -0.06 -4.21
N ASP A 145 -10.00 -0.60 -3.61
CA ASP A 145 -9.10 0.16 -2.74
C ASP A 145 -7.70 -0.49 -2.71
N VAL A 146 -6.94 -0.31 -3.80
CA VAL A 146 -5.52 -0.69 -3.86
C VAL A 146 -4.66 0.55 -3.84
N THR A 147 -3.79 0.65 -2.84
CA THR A 147 -2.89 1.80 -2.72
C THR A 147 -1.70 1.68 -3.64
N LEU A 148 -1.42 2.76 -4.37
CA LEU A 148 -0.22 2.99 -5.18
C LEU A 148 0.42 4.32 -4.78
N VAL A 149 1.71 4.28 -4.42
CA VAL A 149 2.52 5.45 -4.08
C VAL A 149 3.62 5.60 -5.11
N LEU A 150 3.76 6.82 -5.61
CA LEU A 150 4.76 7.22 -6.58
C LEU A 150 5.58 8.34 -5.96
N GLU A 151 6.89 8.19 -5.86
CA GLU A 151 7.74 9.19 -5.21
C GLU A 151 9.04 9.46 -5.95
N THR A 152 9.53 10.70 -5.85
CA THR A 152 10.78 11.12 -6.49
C THR A 152 11.38 12.33 -5.79
N GLU A 153 12.68 12.52 -5.98
CA GLU A 153 13.38 13.70 -5.48
C GLU A 153 13.05 14.92 -6.35
N ALA A 154 12.79 16.04 -5.68
CA ALA A 154 12.51 17.31 -6.33
C ALA A 154 12.79 18.44 -5.36
N LYS A 155 13.65 19.38 -5.77
CA LYS A 155 13.88 20.62 -5.02
C LYS A 155 12.63 21.50 -5.05
N SER A 156 12.52 22.44 -4.11
CA SER A 156 11.37 23.37 -4.01
C SER A 156 11.10 24.20 -5.27
N ILE A 157 12.09 24.39 -6.15
CA ILE A 157 11.96 25.14 -7.41
C ILE A 157 11.58 24.25 -8.61
N GLU A 158 11.80 22.94 -8.50
CA GLU A 158 11.47 21.99 -9.57
C GLU A 158 9.97 21.63 -9.52
N LEU A 159 9.41 21.17 -10.64
CA LEU A 159 8.04 20.64 -10.72
C LEU A 159 6.92 21.64 -10.32
N ARG A 160 7.11 22.94 -10.59
CA ARG A 160 6.11 24.01 -10.35
C ARG A 160 5.05 24.16 -11.46
N GLY A 161 4.81 23.11 -12.25
CA GLY A 161 3.91 23.12 -13.40
C GLY A 161 2.73 22.17 -13.27
N ARG A 162 1.93 22.12 -14.33
CA ARG A 162 0.93 21.07 -14.56
C ARG A 162 1.55 20.00 -15.47
N TYR A 163 1.36 18.75 -15.09
CA TYR A 163 1.90 17.58 -15.78
C TYR A 163 0.77 16.58 -16.02
N LEU A 164 0.97 15.67 -16.96
CA LEU A 164 0.28 14.39 -16.97
C LEU A 164 1.16 13.37 -16.28
N LEU A 165 0.56 12.51 -15.46
CA LEU A 165 1.22 11.34 -14.94
C LEU A 165 0.93 10.18 -15.90
N GLU A 166 1.98 9.60 -16.45
CA GLU A 166 1.94 8.41 -17.29
C GLU A 166 2.33 7.18 -16.47
N LEU A 167 1.47 6.15 -16.47
CA LEU A 167 1.72 4.85 -15.89
C LEU A 167 1.74 3.78 -16.99
N ARG A 168 2.70 2.86 -16.92
CA ARG A 168 2.81 1.73 -17.86
C ARG A 168 3.03 0.43 -17.10
N GLU A 169 2.31 -0.62 -17.48
CA GLU A 169 2.54 -1.98 -16.99
C GLU A 169 3.86 -2.56 -17.54
N ASP A 170 4.19 -2.24 -18.79
CA ASP A 170 5.45 -2.59 -19.44
C ASP A 170 5.74 -1.64 -20.62
N ALA A 171 6.87 -1.81 -21.29
CA ALA A 171 7.31 -0.94 -22.38
C ALA A 171 6.37 -0.96 -23.62
N THR A 172 5.63 -2.06 -23.82
CA THR A 172 4.75 -2.29 -24.97
C THR A 172 3.27 -2.01 -24.67
N SER A 173 2.88 -2.03 -23.39
CA SER A 173 1.54 -1.74 -22.94
C SER A 173 1.13 -0.28 -23.19
N PRO A 174 -0.13 -0.01 -23.60
CA PRO A 174 -0.64 1.34 -23.72
C PRO A 174 -0.49 2.12 -22.40
N PRO A 175 -0.02 3.39 -22.45
CA PRO A 175 0.10 4.20 -21.25
C PRO A 175 -1.27 4.59 -20.71
N LEU A 176 -1.37 4.57 -19.38
CA LEU A 176 -2.47 5.17 -18.64
C LEU A 176 -2.08 6.60 -18.22
N HIS A 177 -2.88 7.59 -18.61
CA HIS A 177 -2.64 8.99 -18.23
C HIS A 177 -3.57 9.46 -17.12
N LEU A 178 -3.01 10.17 -16.17
CA LEU A 178 -3.69 10.73 -15.00
C LEU A 178 -3.36 12.21 -14.93
N GLY A 179 -4.37 13.08 -14.78
CA GLY A 179 -4.09 14.49 -14.52
C GLY A 179 -5.15 15.48 -14.98
N PRO A 180 -4.84 16.78 -14.91
CA PRO A 180 -3.52 17.33 -14.64
C PRO A 180 -3.04 17.14 -13.20
N VAL A 181 -1.75 16.82 -13.03
CA VAL A 181 -1.02 16.73 -11.77
C VAL A 181 -0.25 18.03 -11.55
N SER A 182 -0.38 18.60 -10.36
CA SER A 182 0.46 19.73 -9.93
C SER A 182 0.78 19.55 -8.46
N PHE A 183 2.03 19.84 -8.10
CA PHE A 183 2.48 19.69 -6.72
C PHE A 183 2.21 20.98 -5.95
N PRO A 184 1.83 20.88 -4.67
CA PRO A 184 1.76 22.04 -3.79
C PRO A 184 3.08 22.81 -3.73
N GLU A 185 2.99 24.08 -3.40
CA GLU A 185 4.14 24.90 -3.02
C GLU A 185 4.41 24.74 -1.52
N LEU A 186 5.64 25.01 -1.10
CA LEU A 186 6.05 25.04 0.31
C LEU A 186 6.44 26.45 0.71
#